data_AF-A0A534RF56-F1
#
_entry.id   AF-A0A534RF56-F1
#
_cell.length_a   1.000
_cell.length_b   1.000
_cell.length_c   1.000
_cell.angle_alpha   90.00
_cell.angle_beta   90.00
_cell.angle_gamma   90.00
#
_symmetry.space_group_name_H-M   'P 1'
#
loop_
_entity.id
_entity.type
_entity.pdbx_description
1 polymer ?
#
loop_
_entity_poly.entity_id
_entity_poly.type
_entity_poly.pdbx_seq_one_letter_code
_entity_poly.pdbx_strand_id
1 'polypeptide(L)'
;MYVRAQLVVLAAVALLLAGARARAAQYSGWGDTGWVFASKRECCNAAIEIAAQYSAQACITAGGVPRPFAGASQRGTCSAEWMQHDGSLLYRCYGEATVWCR
;
A
#
# COMPACT_ATOMS: atom_id res chain seq x y z
N MET A 1 41.55 -3.68 -30.25
CA MET A 1 40.11 -3.37 -30.39
C MET A 1 39.23 -3.93 -29.26
N TYR A 2 39.67 -4.95 -28.50
CA TYR A 2 38.89 -5.57 -27.40
C TYR A 2 38.58 -4.65 -26.19
N VAL A 3 39.48 -3.74 -25.83
CA VAL A 3 39.33 -2.88 -24.64
C VAL A 3 38.15 -1.89 -24.76
N ARG A 4 37.86 -1.42 -25.97
CA ARG A 4 36.74 -0.50 -26.22
C ARG A 4 35.38 -1.18 -26.09
N ALA A 5 35.27 -2.43 -26.53
CA ALA A 5 34.02 -3.20 -26.44
C ALA A 5 33.65 -3.52 -24.98
N GLN A 6 34.63 -3.85 -24.14
CA GLN A 6 34.42 -4.11 -22.71
C GLN A 6 33.94 -2.87 -21.95
N LEU A 7 34.49 -1.69 -22.26
CA LEU A 7 34.04 -0.42 -21.67
C LEU A 7 32.60 -0.07 -22.06
N VAL A 8 32.21 -0.35 -23.31
CA VAL A 8 30.83 -0.14 -23.78
C VAL A 8 29.85 -1.08 -23.06
N VAL A 9 30.22 -2.35 -22.88
CA VAL A 9 29.39 -3.32 -22.15
C VAL A 9 29.24 -2.93 -20.68
N LEU A 10 30.33 -2.53 -20.02
CA LEU A 10 30.29 -2.08 -18.62
C LEU A 10 29.44 -0.82 -18.45
N ALA A 11 29.55 0.15 -19.37
CA ALA A 11 28.72 1.35 -19.36
C ALA A 11 27.23 1.03 -19.58
N ALA A 12 26.91 0.09 -20.48
CA ALA A 12 25.54 -0.37 -20.70
C ALA A 12 24.95 -1.08 -19.47
N VAL A 13 25.74 -1.93 -18.80
CA VAL A 13 25.31 -2.59 -17.55
C VAL A 13 25.12 -1.57 -16.43
N ALA A 14 26.01 -0.57 -16.31
CA ALA A 14 25.86 0.50 -15.33
C ALA A 14 24.61 1.36 -15.56
N LEU A 15 24.27 1.66 -16.82
CA LEU A 15 23.05 2.39 -17.19
C LEU A 15 21.77 1.59 -16.90
N LEU A 16 21.79 0.28 -17.17
CA LEU A 16 20.67 -0.62 -16.84
C LEU A 16 20.46 -0.74 -15.32
N LEU A 17 21.55 -0.78 -14.55
CA LEU A 17 21.50 -0.80 -13.08
C LEU A 17 21.08 0.55 -12.48
N ALA A 18 21.44 1.67 -13.12
CA ALA A 18 21.03 3.01 -12.70
C ALA A 18 19.54 3.28 -12.98
N GLY A 19 18.99 2.76 -14.09
CA GLY A 19 17.58 2.89 -14.45
C GLY A 19 16.60 2.11 -13.56
N ALA A 20 17.09 1.15 -12.77
CA ALA A 20 16.26 0.32 -11.89
C ALA A 20 15.78 1.06 -10.62
N ARG A 21 16.30 2.26 -10.31
CA ARG A 21 16.08 2.92 -9.01
C ARG A 21 14.91 3.90 -8.93
N ALA A 22 14.06 4.03 -9.94
CA ALA A 22 13.01 5.07 -9.92
C ALA A 22 11.68 4.65 -10.55
N ARG A 23 11.20 3.44 -10.26
CA ARG A 23 9.79 3.09 -10.52
C ARG A 23 9.03 3.31 -9.23
N ALA A 24 8.14 4.30 -9.21
CA ALA A 24 7.21 4.46 -8.11
C ALA A 24 6.42 3.15 -7.98
N ALA A 25 6.75 2.34 -6.99
CA ALA A 25 6.15 1.03 -6.79
C ALA A 25 4.86 1.20 -6.00
N GLN A 26 3.79 0.59 -6.50
CA GLN A 26 2.51 0.53 -5.79
C GLN A 26 2.53 -0.66 -4.84
N TYR A 27 2.23 -0.40 -3.57
CA TYR A 27 2.08 -1.43 -2.55
C TYR A 27 0.61 -1.46 -2.14
N SER A 28 -0.05 -2.59 -2.41
CA SER A 28 -1.40 -2.85 -1.93
C SER A 28 -1.33 -3.42 -0.51
N GLY A 29 -2.41 -3.20 0.23
CA GLY A 29 -2.57 -3.63 1.60
C GLY A 29 -4.02 -3.86 1.89
N TRP A 30 -4.26 -4.72 2.86
CA TRP A 30 -5.58 -5.16 3.27
C TRP A 30 -5.72 -5.01 4.78
N GLY A 31 -6.86 -4.52 5.23
CA GLY A 31 -7.15 -4.30 6.65
C GLY A 31 -8.43 -5.00 7.06
N ASP A 32 -8.45 -5.51 8.30
CA ASP A 32 -9.61 -6.10 8.93
C ASP A 32 -9.72 -5.57 10.35
N THR A 33 -10.88 -5.04 10.70
CA THR A 33 -11.15 -4.50 12.04
C THR A 33 -11.47 -5.58 13.06
N GLY A 34 -11.80 -6.80 12.61
CA GLY A 34 -12.60 -7.73 13.40
C GLY A 34 -14.00 -7.18 13.68
N TRP A 35 -14.73 -7.84 14.56
CA TRP A 35 -16.06 -7.40 14.99
C TRP A 35 -15.95 -6.27 16.01
N VAL A 36 -16.53 -5.11 15.69
CA VAL A 36 -16.47 -3.90 16.52
C VAL A 36 -17.86 -3.27 16.70
N PHE A 37 -18.09 -2.70 17.89
CA PHE A 37 -19.23 -1.83 18.17
C PHE A 37 -18.91 -0.41 17.68
N ALA A 38 -19.14 -0.16 16.40
CA ALA A 38 -18.91 1.13 15.77
C ALA A 38 -19.97 1.41 14.71
N SER A 39 -20.10 2.66 14.27
CA SER A 39 -20.88 2.91 13.05
C SER A 39 -20.19 2.28 11.84
N LYS A 40 -20.97 1.92 10.81
CA LYS A 40 -20.41 1.42 9.52
C LYS A 40 -19.30 2.33 8.97
N ARG A 41 -19.48 3.65 9.11
CA ARG A 41 -18.52 4.65 8.63
C ARG A 41 -17.20 4.58 9.40
N GLU A 42 -17.25 4.54 10.73
CA GLU A 42 -16.05 4.45 11.57
C GLU A 42 -15.30 3.15 11.32
N CYS A 43 -16.03 2.03 11.27
CA CYS A 43 -15.48 0.71 10.97
C CYS A 43 -14.78 0.70 9.60
N CYS A 44 -15.39 1.25 8.55
CA CYS A 44 -14.75 1.34 7.24
C CYS A 44 -13.52 2.25 7.20
N ASN A 45 -13.57 3.40 7.88
CA ASN A 45 -12.42 4.30 7.96
C ASN A 45 -11.24 3.62 8.66
N ALA A 46 -11.51 2.88 9.75
CA ALA A 46 -10.50 2.10 10.44
C ALA A 46 -9.91 0.99 9.57
N ALA A 47 -10.74 0.23 8.84
CA ALA A 47 -10.28 -0.82 7.94
C ALA A 47 -9.35 -0.28 6.83
N ILE A 48 -9.74 0.84 6.21
CA ILE A 48 -8.93 1.52 5.18
C ILE A 48 -7.62 2.06 5.77
N GLU A 49 -7.66 2.60 7.00
CA GLU A 49 -6.45 3.08 7.68
C GLU A 49 -5.47 1.95 7.96
N ILE A 50 -5.94 0.80 8.46
CA ILE A 50 -5.12 -0.40 8.65
C ILE A 50 -4.49 -0.84 7.32
N ALA A 51 -5.30 -0.93 6.26
CA ALA A 51 -4.83 -1.30 4.93
C ALA A 51 -3.72 -0.36 4.44
N ALA A 52 -3.91 0.96 4.61
CA ALA A 52 -2.93 1.96 4.21
C ALA A 52 -1.64 1.89 5.02
N GLN A 53 -1.72 1.62 6.33
CA GLN A 53 -0.54 1.42 7.18
C GLN A 53 0.27 0.20 6.73
N TYR A 54 -0.38 -0.92 6.42
CA TYR A 54 0.30 -2.11 5.92
C TYR A 54 0.94 -1.88 4.54
N SER A 55 0.25 -1.18 3.63
CA SER A 55 0.82 -0.76 2.35
C SER A 55 2.07 0.11 2.51
N ALA A 56 1.99 1.11 3.41
CA ALA A 56 3.12 1.98 3.71
C ALA A 56 4.28 1.21 4.35
N GLN A 57 4.00 0.27 5.26
CA GLN A 57 5.01 -0.57 5.89
C GLN A 57 5.69 -1.48 4.87
N ALA A 58 4.96 -2.06 3.92
CA ALA A 58 5.54 -2.86 2.85
C ALA A 58 6.51 -2.04 1.97
N CYS A 59 6.16 -0.79 1.66
CA CYS A 59 7.05 0.17 0.99
C CYS A 59 8.32 0.44 1.80
N ILE A 60 8.20 0.69 3.11
CA ILE A 60 9.35 0.93 4.01
C ILE A 60 10.26 -0.30 4.07
N THR A 61 9.68 -1.50 4.20
CA THR A 61 10.43 -2.76 4.23
C THR A 61 11.18 -3.02 2.93
N ALA A 62 10.65 -2.57 1.80
CA ALA A 62 11.34 -2.62 0.51
C ALA A 62 12.43 -1.54 0.33
N GLY A 63 12.65 -0.69 1.33
CA GLY A 63 13.67 0.35 1.34
C GLY A 63 13.25 1.66 0.68
N GLY A 64 11.97 1.84 0.38
CA GLY A 64 11.45 3.08 -0.20
C GLY A 64 10.75 3.98 0.82
N VAL A 65 10.27 5.13 0.35
CA VAL A 65 9.55 6.11 1.19
C VAL A 65 8.09 6.22 0.76
N PRO A 66 7.11 5.97 1.67
CA PRO A 66 5.70 6.10 1.36
C PRO A 66 5.33 7.53 0.97
N ARG A 67 4.53 7.67 -0.08
CA ARG A 67 3.95 8.96 -0.45
C ARG A 67 2.61 9.16 0.25
N PRO A 68 2.33 10.37 0.77
CA PRO A 68 1.01 10.67 1.31
C PRO A 68 -0.04 10.64 0.19
N PHE A 69 -1.26 10.24 0.53
CA PHE A 69 -2.40 10.32 -0.39
C PHE A 69 -2.71 11.78 -0.72
N ALA A 70 -3.03 12.08 -1.98
CA ALA A 70 -3.41 13.43 -2.41
C ALA A 70 -4.89 13.77 -2.09
N GLY A 71 -5.68 12.81 -1.60
CA GLY A 71 -7.09 13.00 -1.26
C GLY A 71 -7.76 11.77 -0.64
N ALA A 72 -9.00 11.93 -0.16
CA ALA A 72 -9.75 10.86 0.51
C ALA A 72 -10.11 9.70 -0.43
N SER A 73 -10.40 9.98 -1.71
CA SER A 73 -10.75 8.98 -2.72
C SER A 73 -9.59 8.04 -3.09
N GLN A 74 -8.35 8.40 -2.75
CA GLN A 74 -7.18 7.55 -2.96
C GLN A 74 -6.87 6.66 -1.76
N ARG A 75 -7.56 6.83 -0.62
CA ARG A 75 -7.22 6.09 0.60
C ARG A 75 -7.55 4.61 0.51
N GLY A 76 -8.60 4.22 -0.22
CA GLY A 76 -8.98 2.82 -0.34
C GLY A 76 -10.47 2.57 -0.57
N THR A 77 -10.81 1.29 -0.64
CA THR A 77 -12.18 0.77 -0.67
C THR A 77 -12.49 0.02 0.63
N CYS A 78 -13.78 -0.12 0.96
CA CYS A 78 -14.22 -0.86 2.13
C CYS A 78 -15.43 -1.74 1.78
N SER A 79 -15.42 -2.98 2.28
CA SER A 79 -16.61 -3.82 2.43
C SER A 79 -16.90 -4.01 3.92
N ALA A 80 -18.18 -4.23 4.26
CA ALA A 80 -18.60 -4.36 5.65
C ALA A 80 -19.63 -5.48 5.80
N GLU A 81 -19.36 -6.36 6.74
CA GLU A 81 -20.29 -7.33 7.30
C GLU A 81 -20.89 -6.76 8.59
N TRP A 82 -22.09 -7.20 8.95
CA TRP A 82 -22.76 -6.78 10.17
C TRP A 82 -23.53 -7.93 10.81
N MET A 83 -23.67 -7.87 12.13
CA MET A 83 -24.54 -8.76 12.90
C MET A 83 -25.16 -7.99 14.07
N GLN A 84 -26.27 -8.50 14.61
CA GLN A 84 -26.79 -8.04 15.88
C GLN A 84 -26.23 -8.86 17.05
N HIS A 85 -25.92 -8.18 18.14
CA HIS A 85 -25.53 -8.77 19.42
C HIS A 85 -26.10 -7.90 20.54
N ASP A 86 -26.89 -8.51 21.42
CA ASP A 86 -27.50 -7.85 22.58
C ASP A 86 -28.20 -6.51 22.25
N GLY A 87 -28.95 -6.49 21.13
CA GLY A 87 -29.70 -5.32 20.67
C GLY A 87 -28.86 -4.21 20.04
N SER A 88 -27.54 -4.41 19.92
CA SER A 88 -26.61 -3.51 19.25
C SER A 88 -26.09 -4.12 17.95
N LEU A 89 -25.66 -3.27 17.01
CA LEU A 89 -25.01 -3.73 15.77
C LEU A 89 -23.50 -3.82 15.98
N LEU A 90 -22.91 -4.97 15.65
CA LEU A 90 -21.49 -5.06 15.37
C LEU A 90 -21.26 -5.00 13.87
N TYR A 91 -20.17 -4.35 13.50
CA TYR A 91 -19.65 -4.38 12.15
C TYR A 91 -18.29 -5.06 12.13
N ARG A 92 -18.00 -5.76 11.03
CA ARG A 92 -16.65 -6.17 10.67
C ARG A 92 -16.36 -5.62 9.29
N CYS A 93 -15.31 -4.81 9.17
CA CYS A 93 -15.00 -4.13 7.94
C CYS A 93 -13.67 -4.60 7.39
N TYR A 94 -13.64 -4.78 6.08
CA TYR A 94 -12.45 -5.13 5.31
C TYR A 94 -12.11 -3.95 4.42
N GLY A 95 -10.87 -3.48 4.50
CA GLY A 95 -10.37 -2.32 3.75
C GLY A 95 -9.28 -2.74 2.79
N GLU A 96 -9.22 -2.11 1.63
CA GLU A 96 -8.12 -2.24 0.68
C GLU A 96 -7.56 -0.85 0.35
N ALA A 97 -6.24 -0.70 0.38
CA ALA A 97 -5.57 0.57 0.11
C ALA A 97 -4.26 0.36 -0.63
N THR A 98 -3.92 1.28 -1.54
CA THR A 98 -2.66 1.23 -2.30
C THR A 98 -1.84 2.48 -2.04
N VAL A 99 -0.61 2.31 -1.54
CA VAL A 99 0.34 3.41 -1.32
C VAL A 99 1.41 3.40 -2.40
N TRP A 100 1.74 4.58 -2.90
CA TRP A 100 2.87 4.77 -3.82
C TRP A 100 4.16 4.95 -3.03
N CYS A 101 5.20 4.23 -3.43
CA CYS A 101 6.52 4.29 -2.86
C CYS A 101 7.47 5.06 -3.79
N ARG A 102 8.34 5.90 -3.23
CA ARG A 102 9.45 6.54 -3.97
C ARG A 102 10.79 5.92 -3.60
#